data_AF-F6GJR6-F1
#
_entry.id   AF-F6GJR6-F1
#
_cell.length_a   1.000
_cell.length_b   1.000
_cell.length_c   1.000
_cell.angle_alpha   90.00
_cell.angle_beta   90.00
_cell.angle_gamma   90.00
#
_symmetry.space_group_name_H-M   'P 1'
#
loop_
_entity.id
_entity.type
_entity.pdbx_description
1 polymer ?
#
loop_
_entity_poly.entity_id
_entity_poly.type
_entity_poly.pdbx_seq_one_letter_code
_entity_poly.pdbx_strand_id
1 'polypeptide(L)' 'MSWSGVGNAAVGTLATNIVTNIFTKEENKPATKGDIKKLINKTHQGVILIKNLPPRYDGTRAYFDTAQQILIYK' A
#
# COMPACT_ATOMS: atom_id res chain seq x y z
N MET A 1 41.06 -15.87 0.83
CA MET A 1 39.74 -15.48 0.29
C MET A 1 39.99 -14.83 -1.07
N SER A 2 39.44 -15.33 -2.18
CA SER A 2 39.73 -14.81 -3.52
C SER A 2 38.67 -13.81 -3.98
N TRP A 3 39.11 -12.78 -4.70
CA TRP A 3 38.23 -11.79 -5.36
C TRP A 3 37.28 -12.48 -6.36
N SER A 4 37.72 -13.55 -7.01
CA SER A 4 36.91 -14.36 -7.92
C SER A 4 35.76 -15.11 -7.22
N GLY A 5 35.96 -15.56 -5.98
CA GLY A 5 34.91 -16.19 -5.17
C GLY A 5 33.86 -15.20 -4.70
N VAL A 6 34.27 -13.98 -4.32
CA VAL A 6 33.35 -12.90 -3.95
C VAL A 6 32.59 -12.36 -5.17
N GLY A 7 33.26 -12.22 -6.32
CA GLY A 7 32.65 -11.76 -7.57
C GLY A 7 31.61 -12.73 -8.12
N ASN A 8 31.91 -14.03 -8.18
CA ASN A 8 30.97 -15.05 -8.65
C ASN A 8 29.78 -15.23 -7.69
N ALA A 9 30.00 -15.14 -6.37
CA ALA A 9 28.92 -15.18 -5.38
C ALA A 9 28.02 -13.94 -5.48
N ALA A 10 28.58 -12.75 -5.70
CA ALA A 10 27.79 -11.53 -5.90
C ALA A 10 26.91 -11.62 -7.17
N VAL A 11 27.48 -12.08 -8.29
CA VAL A 11 26.72 -12.27 -9.54
C VAL A 11 25.64 -13.34 -9.39
N GLY A 12 25.96 -14.48 -8.76
CA GLY A 12 25.00 -15.55 -8.50
C GLY A 12 23.84 -15.09 -7.60
N THR A 13 24.13 -14.38 -6.51
CA THR A 13 23.11 -13.87 -5.59
C THR A 13 22.22 -12.80 -6.23
N LEU A 14 22.78 -11.92 -7.07
CA LEU A 14 22.01 -10.96 -7.85
C LEU A 14 21.05 -11.66 -8.82
N ALA A 15 21.54 -12.66 -9.56
CA ALA A 15 20.72 -13.43 -10.50
C ALA A 15 19.59 -14.17 -9.78
N THR A 16 19.87 -14.84 -8.66
CA THR A 16 18.84 -15.55 -7.89
C THR A 16 17.77 -14.61 -7.35
N ASN A 17 18.16 -13.42 -6.86
CA ASN A 17 17.22 -12.44 -6.31
C ASN A 17 16.29 -11.84 -7.37
N ILE A 18 16.77 -11.63 -8.59
CA ILE A 18 15.92 -11.15 -9.70
C ILE A 18 14.90 -12.22 -10.07
N VAL A 19 15.33 -13.47 -10.21
CA VAL A 19 14.44 -14.58 -10.56
C VAL A 19 13.38 -14.78 -9.47
N THR A 20 13.77 -14.84 -8.20
CA THR A 20 12.80 -14.99 -7.10
C THR A 20 11.82 -13.82 -7.03
N ASN A 21 12.26 -12.59 -7.29
CA ASN A 21 11.38 -11.42 -7.24
C ASN A 21 10.37 -11.35 -8.42
N ILE A 22 10.69 -11.96 -9.57
CA ILE A 22 9.76 -12.07 -10.72
C ILE A 22 8.73 -13.18 -10.47
N PHE A 23 9.16 -14.32 -9.92
CA PHE A 23 8.28 -15.48 -9.68
C PHE A 23 7.50 -15.41 -8.36
N THR A 24 7.82 -14.48 -7.46
CA THR A 24 7.02 -14.23 -6.26
C THR A 24 5.72 -13.54 -6.62
N LYS A 25 4.59 -14.13 -6.20
CA LYS A 25 3.27 -13.50 -6.31
C LYS A 25 3.27 -12.16 -5.57
N GLU A 26 2.51 -11.21 -6.07
CA GLU A 26 2.48 -9.83 -5.56
C GLU A 26 2.08 -9.73 -4.08
N GLU A 27 1.14 -10.57 -3.64
CA GLU A 27 0.72 -10.71 -2.24
C GLU A 27 1.82 -11.25 -1.29
N ASN A 28 2.81 -11.96 -1.83
CA ASN A 28 3.94 -12.52 -1.08
C ASN A 28 5.19 -11.65 -1.17
N LYS A 29 5.14 -10.53 -1.91
CA LYS A 29 6.27 -9.60 -1.98
C LYS A 29 6.36 -8.81 -0.68
N PRO A 30 7.58 -8.63 -0.12
CA PRO A 30 7.74 -7.82 1.09
C PRO A 30 7.36 -6.37 0.81
N ALA A 31 6.56 -5.78 1.69
CA ALA A 31 6.17 -4.38 1.58
C ALA A 31 7.40 -3.47 1.73
N THR A 32 7.59 -2.54 0.78
CA THR A 32 8.66 -1.56 0.90
C THR A 32 8.25 -0.43 1.84
N LYS A 33 9.23 0.33 2.35
CA LYS A 33 8.96 1.57 3.10
C LYS A 33 8.10 2.56 2.31
N GLY A 34 8.24 2.57 0.98
CA GLY A 34 7.43 3.40 0.09
C GLY A 34 5.96 2.97 0.07
N ASP A 35 5.71 1.66 0.06
CA ASP A 35 4.35 1.10 0.10
C ASP A 35 3.67 1.39 1.43
N ILE A 36 4.41 1.26 2.54
CA ILE A 36 3.92 1.63 3.88
C ILE A 36 3.59 3.12 3.93
N LYS A 37 4.46 4.00 3.42
CA LYS A 37 4.19 5.44 3.38
C LYS A 37 2.96 5.79 2.53
N LYS A 38 2.78 5.11 1.38
CA LYS A 38 1.58 5.27 0.54
C LYS A 38 0.32 4.80 1.27
N LEU A 39 0.38 3.69 2.00
CA LEU A 39 -0.74 3.17 2.78
C LEU A 39 -1.14 4.16 3.87
N ILE A 40 -0.19 4.65 4.66
CA ILE A 40 -0.41 5.67 5.70
C ILE A 40 -1.07 6.91 5.09
N ASN A 41 -0.54 7.43 3.98
CA ASN A 41 -1.08 8.61 3.33
C ASN A 41 -2.53 8.40 2.83
N LYS A 42 -2.86 7.22 2.31
CA LYS A 42 -4.23 6.90 1.86
C LYS A 42 -5.23 6.79 3.03
N THR A 43 -4.79 6.29 4.18
CA THR A 43 -5.68 6.08 5.34
C THR A 43 -6.05 7.38 6.03
N HIS A 44 -5.20 8.41 6.00
CA HIS A 44 -5.41 9.64 6.78
C HIS A 44 -6.14 10.77 6.06
N GLN A 45 -6.45 10.65 4.76
CA GLN A 45 -6.91 11.79 3.95
C GLN A 45 -8.11 11.44 3.05
N GLY A 46 -9.11 10.78 3.63
CA GLY A 46 -10.30 10.33 2.89
C GLY A 46 -11.62 10.81 3.47
N VAL A 47 -12.57 11.06 2.57
CA VAL A 47 -13.99 11.20 2.91
C VAL A 47 -14.69 9.94 2.41
N ILE A 48 -15.18 9.10 3.33
CA ILE A 48 -15.69 7.76 3.02
C ILE A 48 -17.22 7.78 2.98
N LEU A 49 -17.82 7.36 1.87
CA LEU A 49 -19.29 7.28 1.75
C LEU A 49 -19.85 6.25 2.73
N ILE A 50 -20.84 6.65 3.53
CA ILE A 50 -21.53 5.79 4.47
C ILE A 50 -22.75 5.17 3.78
N LYS A 51 -22.64 3.91 3.37
CA LYS A 51 -23.67 3.23 2.55
C LYS A 51 -24.91 2.78 3.32
N ASN A 52 -24.81 2.63 4.64
CA ASN A 52 -25.92 2.16 5.49
C ASN A 52 -26.78 3.32 6.04
N LEU A 53 -26.52 4.57 5.64
CA LEU A 53 -27.33 5.73 5.96
C LEU A 53 -28.13 6.16 4.73
N PRO A 54 -29.45 6.37 4.85
CA PRO A 54 -30.23 6.94 3.76
C PRO A 54 -29.81 8.39 3.48
N PRO A 55 -30.02 8.90 2.26
CA PRO A 55 -29.86 10.32 1.96
C PRO A 55 -30.73 11.17 2.89
N ARG A 56 -30.25 12.36 3.23
CA ARG A 56 -31.00 13.33 4.03
C ARG A 56 -32.14 13.93 3.18
N TYR A 57 -33.06 14.65 3.82
CA TYR A 57 -34.23 15.28 3.17
C TYR A 57 -33.87 16.21 2.00
N ASP A 58 -32.65 16.75 1.95
CA ASP A 58 -32.10 17.61 0.90
C ASP A 58 -31.39 16.83 -0.21
N GLY A 59 -31.39 15.49 -0.15
CA GLY A 59 -30.74 14.60 -1.12
C GLY A 59 -29.24 14.39 -0.89
N THR A 60 -28.64 15.04 0.10
CA THR A 60 -27.21 14.88 0.43
C THR A 60 -26.92 13.50 1.02
N ARG A 61 -25.72 12.98 0.77
CA ARG A 61 -25.28 11.68 1.30
C ARG A 61 -24.34 11.88 2.48
N ALA A 62 -24.42 10.94 3.43
CA ALA A 62 -23.54 10.93 4.58
C ALA A 62 -22.16 10.38 4.20
N TYR A 63 -21.12 11.11 4.58
CA TYR A 63 -19.73 10.69 4.49
C TYR A 63 -19.05 10.78 5.85
N PHE A 64 -18.08 9.91 6.10
CA PHE A 64 -17.20 9.97 7.25
C PHE A 64 -15.91 10.68 6.87
N ASP A 65 -15.63 11.80 7.52
CA ASP A 65 -14.34 12.49 7.40
C ASP A 65 -13.32 11.79 8.29
N THR A 66 -12.34 11.14 7.67
CA THR A 66 -11.30 10.39 8.42
C THR A 66 -10.29 11.30 9.10
N ALA A 67 -10.14 12.57 8.69
CA ALA A 67 -9.22 13.51 9.32
C ALA A 67 -9.83 14.13 10.57
N GLN A 68 -11.09 14.57 10.49
CA GLN A 68 -11.80 15.20 11.59
C GLN A 68 -12.57 14.21 12.48
N GLN A 69 -12.71 12.96 12.04
CA GLN A 69 -13.50 11.92 12.72
C GLN A 69 -14.96 12.33 12.95
N ILE A 70 -15.54 13.05 11.98
CA ILE A 70 -16.91 13.53 12.03
C ILE A 70 -17.72 13.04 10.83
N LEU A 71 -19.04 13.02 11.01
CA LEU A 71 -19.99 12.78 9.94
C LEU A 71 -20.29 14.10 9.22
N ILE A 72 -20.12 14.11 7.91
CA ILE A 72 -20.42 15.26 7.04
C ILE A 72 -21.44 14.87 5.97
N TYR A 73 -22.21 15.84 5.52
CA TYR A 73 -23.14 15.67 4.39
C TYR A 73 -22.61 16.42 3.18
N LYS A 74 -22.60 15.75 2.02
CA LYS A 74 -22.20 16.30 0.71
C LYS A 74 -23.17 15.88 -0.38
#